data_AF-A0A8T6C7L1-F1
#
_entry.id   AF-A0A8T6C7L1-F1
#
_cell.length_a   1.000
_cell.length_b   1.000
_cell.length_c   1.000
_cell.angle_alpha   90.00
_cell.angle_beta   90.00
_cell.angle_gamma   90.00
#
_symmetry.space_group_name_H-M   'P 1'
#
loop_
_entity.id
_entity.type
_entity.pdbx_description
1 polymer ?
#
loop_
_entity_poly.entity_id
_entity_poly.type
_entity_poly.pdbx_seq_one_letter_code
_entity_poly.pdbx_strand_id
1 'polypeptide(L)'
;MALALGGRAAGAQEAAADDGGPVSVAADGEYERVPLRKDTVRVTAVQSIMRAVRDTKNPQREMKANLDHMLELIDQANGFGGRQDLVCFHEQPIMGWNPWTREEVLRVAIEIPGP
;
A
#
# COMPACT_ATOMS: atom_id res chain seq x y z
N MET A 1 -16.62 -3.99 -41.72
CA MET A 1 -17.48 -3.48 -40.65
C MET A 1 -17.35 -4.44 -39.47
N ALA A 2 -16.47 -4.14 -38.52
CA ALA A 2 -16.19 -4.99 -37.36
C ALA A 2 -16.88 -4.38 -36.13
N LEU A 3 -17.78 -5.15 -35.50
CA LEU A 3 -18.39 -4.78 -34.22
C LEU A 3 -17.36 -5.00 -33.10
N ALA A 4 -17.01 -3.92 -32.39
CA ALA A 4 -16.27 -3.99 -31.13
C ALA A 4 -17.26 -4.25 -29.99
N LEU A 5 -17.17 -5.41 -29.35
CA LEU A 5 -17.87 -5.71 -28.10
C LEU A 5 -17.11 -5.03 -26.95
N GLY A 6 -17.69 -3.93 -26.43
CA GLY A 6 -17.20 -3.28 -25.22
C GLY A 6 -17.49 -4.12 -23.99
N GLY A 7 -16.46 -4.70 -23.39
CA GLY A 7 -16.55 -5.28 -22.05
C GLY A 7 -16.59 -4.18 -21.00
N ARG A 8 -17.70 -4.05 -20.27
CA ARG A 8 -17.79 -3.20 -19.08
C ARG A 8 -17.02 -3.88 -17.95
N ALA A 9 -16.00 -3.20 -17.41
CA ALA A 9 -15.42 -3.58 -16.12
C ALA A 9 -16.51 -3.46 -15.05
N ALA A 10 -16.68 -4.50 -14.22
CA ALA A 10 -17.53 -4.42 -13.04
C ALA A 10 -16.94 -3.37 -12.10
N GLY A 11 -17.74 -2.36 -11.75
CA GLY A 11 -17.33 -1.32 -10.81
C GLY A 11 -16.98 -1.90 -9.45
N ALA A 12 -15.94 -1.35 -8.82
CA ALA A 12 -15.65 -1.62 -7.42
C ALA A 12 -16.87 -1.19 -6.58
N GLN A 13 -17.40 -2.12 -5.80
CA GLN A 13 -18.51 -1.85 -4.90
C GLN A 13 -17.97 -1.02 -3.73
N GLU A 14 -18.57 0.14 -3.46
CA GLU A 14 -18.23 0.95 -2.28
C GLU A 14 -18.40 0.10 -1.02
N ALA A 15 -17.36 0.08 -0.18
CA ALA A 15 -17.42 -0.56 1.12
C ALA A 15 -18.47 0.18 1.96
N ALA A 16 -19.45 -0.57 2.50
CA ALA A 16 -20.43 -0.02 3.41
C ALA A 16 -19.73 0.53 4.66
N ALA A 17 -20.17 1.69 5.14
CA ALA A 17 -19.69 2.26 6.39
C ALA A 17 -20.09 1.35 7.55
N ASP A 18 -19.09 0.87 8.29
CA ASP A 18 -19.24 0.11 9.53
C ASP A 18 -19.63 1.07 10.67
N ASP A 19 -20.74 0.80 11.34
CA ASP A 19 -21.38 1.63 12.37
C ASP A 19 -20.71 1.51 13.76
N GLY A 20 -19.51 0.93 13.82
CA GLY A 20 -18.64 0.98 15.00
C GLY A 20 -19.18 0.17 16.18
N GLY A 21 -19.91 -0.91 15.89
CA GLY A 21 -20.32 -1.90 16.91
C GLY A 21 -19.11 -2.45 17.70
N PRO A 22 -19.33 -3.08 18.87
CA PRO A 22 -18.24 -3.65 19.65
C PRO A 22 -17.42 -4.59 18.76
N VAL A 23 -16.13 -4.28 18.61
CA VAL A 23 -15.18 -5.06 17.79
C VAL A 23 -15.19 -6.50 18.28
N SER A 24 -15.87 -7.37 17.53
CA SER A 24 -15.91 -8.80 17.80
C SER A 24 -14.77 -9.44 17.02
N VAL A 25 -13.71 -9.81 17.74
CA VAL A 25 -12.64 -10.62 17.17
C VAL A 25 -12.95 -12.07 17.50
N ALA A 26 -12.97 -12.93 16.48
CA ALA A 26 -13.16 -14.36 16.69
C ALA A 26 -12.03 -14.89 17.60
N ALA A 27 -12.41 -15.51 18.73
CA ALA A 27 -11.46 -15.97 19.74
C ALA A 27 -10.55 -17.12 19.26
N ASP A 28 -10.98 -17.83 18.23
CA ASP A 28 -10.29 -18.97 17.61
C ASP A 28 -9.44 -18.56 16.40
N GLY A 29 -9.48 -17.28 16.00
CA GLY A 29 -8.77 -16.80 14.81
C GLY A 29 -9.37 -17.31 13.49
N GLU A 30 -10.55 -17.92 13.51
CA GLU A 30 -11.29 -18.27 12.31
C GLU A 30 -11.99 -17.03 11.75
N TYR A 31 -11.94 -16.88 10.44
CA TYR A 31 -12.58 -15.77 9.72
C TYR A 31 -13.21 -16.29 8.44
N GLU A 32 -14.15 -15.53 7.89
CA GLU A 32 -14.75 -15.88 6.61
C GLU A 32 -13.65 -15.93 5.52
N ARG A 33 -13.54 -17.08 4.84
CA ARG A 33 -12.53 -17.32 3.81
C ARG A 33 -13.23 -17.57 2.47
N VAL A 34 -12.63 -17.05 1.40
CA VAL A 34 -13.03 -17.33 0.02
C VAL A 34 -11.95 -18.15 -0.69
N PRO A 35 -12.28 -18.94 -1.71
CA PRO A 35 -11.28 -19.64 -2.51
C PRO A 35 -10.23 -18.68 -3.08
N LEU A 36 -8.96 -19.11 -3.08
CA LEU A 36 -7.90 -18.33 -3.72
C LEU A 36 -8.14 -18.27 -5.24
N ARG A 37 -7.78 -17.14 -5.84
CA ARG A 37 -7.83 -16.97 -7.30
C ARG A 37 -6.84 -17.88 -8.04
N LYS A 38 -5.76 -18.28 -7.37
CA LYS A 38 -4.66 -19.10 -7.90
C LYS A 38 -4.15 -20.04 -6.81
N ASP A 39 -3.70 -21.22 -7.20
CA ASP A 39 -3.10 -22.20 -6.28
C ASP A 39 -1.70 -21.79 -5.80
N THR A 40 -1.05 -20.88 -6.53
CA THR A 40 0.25 -20.32 -6.17
C THR A 40 0.21 -18.81 -6.30
N VAL A 41 0.66 -18.12 -5.26
CA VAL A 41 0.83 -16.66 -5.24
C VAL A 41 2.30 -16.31 -5.12
N ARG A 42 2.75 -15.33 -5.88
CA ARG A 42 4.12 -14.83 -5.78
C ARG A 42 4.20 -13.55 -4.97
N VAL A 43 4.98 -13.60 -3.91
CA VAL A 43 5.15 -12.52 -2.95
C VAL A 43 6.59 -12.03 -2.96
N THR A 44 6.77 -10.72 -3.09
CA THR A 44 8.08 -10.06 -2.96
C THR A 44 8.12 -9.22 -1.70
N ALA A 45 9.14 -9.43 -0.87
CA ALA A 45 9.46 -8.55 0.25
C ALA A 45 10.61 -7.61 -0.15
N VAL A 46 10.40 -6.30 -0.02
CA VAL A 46 11.35 -5.25 -0.38
C VAL A 46 12.01 -4.69 0.88
N GLN A 47 13.30 -4.93 1.03
CA GLN A 47 14.15 -4.35 2.07
C GLN A 47 15.09 -3.31 1.44
N SER A 48 14.60 -2.07 1.32
CA SER A 48 15.39 -0.91 0.89
C SER A 48 16.00 -0.16 2.09
N ILE A 49 16.89 0.80 1.79
CA ILE A 49 17.39 1.74 2.79
C ILE A 49 16.26 2.67 3.26
N MET A 50 16.15 2.87 4.57
CA MET A 50 15.22 3.84 5.13
C MET A 50 15.73 5.26 4.94
N ARG A 51 14.91 6.10 4.28
CA ARG A 51 15.22 7.50 3.97
C ARG A 51 14.29 8.41 4.78
N ALA A 52 14.61 8.65 6.05
CA ALA A 52 13.78 9.48 6.90
C ALA A 52 13.78 10.95 6.46
N VAL A 53 12.60 11.57 6.48
CA VAL A 53 12.43 13.01 6.25
C VAL A 53 13.34 13.79 7.20
N ARG A 54 13.97 14.86 6.71
CA ARG A 54 14.80 15.75 7.53
C ARG A 54 14.13 17.09 7.79
N ASP A 55 13.43 17.64 6.80
CA ASP A 55 12.62 18.86 6.97
C ASP A 55 11.13 18.52 7.17
N THR A 56 10.72 18.38 8.43
CA THR A 56 9.30 18.15 8.76
C THR A 56 8.42 19.39 8.55
N LYS A 57 8.97 20.57 8.28
CA LYS A 57 8.17 21.76 7.95
C LYS A 57 7.71 21.74 6.50
N ASN A 58 8.50 21.12 5.61
CA ASN A 58 8.19 20.94 4.19
C ASN A 58 8.49 19.50 3.72
N PRO A 59 7.82 18.49 4.31
CA PRO A 59 8.20 17.08 4.15
C PRO A 59 7.91 16.52 2.74
N GLN A 60 7.05 17.19 1.97
CA GLN A 60 6.45 16.66 0.75
C GLN A 60 7.49 16.29 -0.30
N ARG A 61 8.57 17.07 -0.43
CA ARG A 61 9.64 16.82 -1.41
C ARG A 61 10.37 15.51 -1.11
N GLU A 62 10.71 15.28 0.15
CA GLU A 62 11.44 14.08 0.58
C GLU A 62 10.54 12.84 0.54
N MET A 63 9.28 12.96 1.01
CA MET A 63 8.28 11.90 0.92
C MET A 63 8.00 11.51 -0.53
N LYS A 64 7.91 12.48 -1.44
CA LYS A 64 7.74 12.20 -2.88
C LYS A 64 8.96 11.45 -3.44
N ALA A 65 10.17 11.87 -3.11
CA ALA A 65 11.38 11.18 -3.56
C ALA A 65 11.44 9.72 -3.07
N ASN A 66 10.91 9.45 -1.88
CA ASN A 66 10.79 8.09 -1.35
C ASN A 66 9.69 7.29 -2.06
N LEU A 67 8.54 7.90 -2.36
CA LEU A 67 7.50 7.28 -3.18
C LEU A 67 8.03 6.94 -4.58
N ASP A 68 8.74 7.86 -5.23
CA ASP A 68 9.36 7.63 -6.54
C ASP A 68 10.32 6.42 -6.48
N HIS A 69 11.11 6.30 -5.41
CA HIS A 69 11.96 5.13 -5.19
C HIS A 69 11.18 3.83 -4.97
N MET A 70 10.05 3.87 -4.24
CA MET A 70 9.17 2.71 -4.10
C MET A 70 8.62 2.25 -5.46
N LEU A 71 8.24 3.19 -6.33
CA LEU A 71 7.75 2.89 -7.68
C LEU A 71 8.83 2.21 -8.53
N GLU A 72 10.07 2.71 -8.51
CA GLU A 72 11.20 2.06 -9.18
C GLU A 72 11.41 0.62 -8.69
N LEU A 73 11.30 0.38 -7.37
CA LEU A 73 11.45 -0.96 -6.79
C LEU A 73 10.29 -1.90 -7.17
N ILE A 74 9.07 -1.36 -7.33
CA ILE A 74 7.93 -2.12 -7.84
C ILE A 74 8.16 -2.54 -9.30
N ASP A 75 8.69 -1.64 -10.13
CA ASP A 75 9.02 -1.95 -11.53
C ASP A 75 10.10 -3.02 -11.60
N GLN A 76 11.16 -2.91 -10.79
CA GLN A 76 12.21 -3.92 -10.69
C GLN A 76 11.67 -5.27 -10.22
N ALA A 77 10.80 -5.28 -9.21
CA ALA A 77 10.17 -6.50 -8.72
C ALA A 77 9.33 -7.18 -9.80
N ASN A 78 8.68 -6.43 -10.69
CA ASN A 78 7.89 -6.99 -11.79
C ASN A 78 8.72 -7.32 -13.05
N GLY A 79 9.94 -6.80 -13.17
CA GLY A 79 10.90 -7.19 -14.21
C GLY A 79 11.66 -8.48 -13.88
N PHE A 80 12.12 -8.63 -12.63
CA PHE A 80 12.89 -9.80 -12.19
C PHE A 80 11.99 -10.96 -11.76
N GLY A 81 12.01 -12.07 -12.50
CA GLY A 81 11.16 -13.23 -12.25
C GLY A 81 9.70 -13.07 -12.71
N GLY A 82 9.35 -11.95 -13.37
CA GLY A 82 8.04 -11.68 -13.98
C GLY A 82 7.07 -10.91 -13.07
N ARG A 83 5.76 -11.03 -13.33
CA ARG A 83 4.67 -10.32 -12.63
C ARG A 83 4.37 -10.83 -11.21
N GLN A 84 4.45 -9.97 -10.20
CA GLN A 84 4.17 -10.32 -8.79
C GLN A 84 2.66 -10.32 -8.49
N ASP A 85 2.22 -11.12 -7.52
CA ASP A 85 0.84 -11.05 -7.00
C ASP A 85 0.73 -10.11 -5.79
N LEU A 86 1.80 -10.00 -4.99
CA LEU A 86 1.90 -9.11 -3.84
C LEU A 86 3.34 -8.59 -3.70
N VAL A 87 3.48 -7.29 -3.45
CA VAL A 87 4.75 -6.65 -3.11
C VAL A 87 4.59 -5.97 -1.75
N CYS A 88 5.42 -6.35 -0.79
CA CYS A 88 5.42 -5.83 0.57
C CYS A 88 6.67 -4.99 0.80
N PHE A 89 6.52 -3.80 1.36
CA PHE A 89 7.62 -2.94 1.79
C PHE A 89 7.81 -3.05 3.31
N HIS A 90 9.02 -2.69 3.77
CA HIS A 90 9.27 -2.47 5.19
C HIS A 90 8.41 -1.31 5.73
N GLU A 91 8.29 -1.24 7.07
CA GLU A 91 7.58 -0.17 7.75
C GLU A 91 8.19 1.21 7.42
N GLN A 92 7.33 2.23 7.39
CA GLN A 92 7.69 3.62 7.13
C GLN A 92 8.48 3.86 5.83
N PRO A 93 8.05 3.32 4.67
CA PRO A 93 8.85 3.44 3.45
C PRO A 93 8.78 4.84 2.82
N ILE A 94 7.73 5.63 3.12
CA ILE A 94 7.50 6.97 2.57
C ILE A 94 8.12 8.06 3.45
N MET A 95 7.77 8.10 4.74
CA MET A 95 8.26 9.14 5.67
C MET A 95 9.57 8.76 6.38
N GLY A 96 9.86 7.46 6.48
CA GLY A 96 10.92 6.91 7.33
C GLY A 96 10.70 7.17 8.82
N TRP A 97 11.75 6.92 9.60
CA TRP A 97 11.75 7.06 11.05
C TRP A 97 12.82 8.03 11.53
N ASN A 98 12.45 8.92 12.45
CA ASN A 98 13.35 9.79 13.19
C ASN A 98 12.75 10.08 14.58
N PRO A 99 13.56 10.49 15.57
CA PRO A 99 13.10 10.80 16.93
C PRO A 99 12.39 12.15 17.00
N TRP A 100 11.27 12.26 16.29
CA TRP A 100 10.44 13.45 16.19
C TRP A 100 9.51 13.62 17.40
N THR A 101 9.15 14.87 17.67
CA THR A 101 8.02 15.22 18.53
C THR A 101 6.70 14.78 17.91
N ARG A 102 5.63 14.69 18.72
CA ARG A 102 4.28 14.41 18.21
C ARG A 102 3.85 15.38 17.11
N GLU A 103 4.15 16.68 17.28
CA GLU A 103 3.79 17.70 16.30
C GLU A 103 4.49 17.46 14.96
N GLU A 104 5.77 17.08 14.99
CA GLU A 104 6.55 16.76 13.79
C GLU A 104 6.07 15.47 13.10
N VAL A 105 5.72 14.42 13.86
CA VAL A 105 5.12 13.19 13.31
C VAL A 105 3.81 13.52 12.58
N LEU A 106 2.97 14.38 13.15
CA LEU A 106 1.71 14.78 12.52
C LEU A 106 1.90 15.54 11.21
N ARG A 107 3.05 16.20 10.99
CA ARG A 107 3.34 16.89 9.72
C ARG A 107 3.74 15.92 8.60
N VAL A 108 4.27 14.75 8.92
CA VAL A 108 4.67 13.72 7.93
C VAL A 108 3.61 12.63 7.74
N ALA A 109 2.49 12.72 8.46
CA ALA A 109 1.36 11.84 8.27
C ALA A 109 0.72 12.08 6.89
N ILE A 110 0.26 11.00 6.26
CA ILE A 110 -0.52 11.06 5.03
C ILE A 110 -2.00 10.87 5.36
N GLU A 111 -2.87 11.61 4.68
CA GLU A 111 -4.29 11.29 4.60
C GLU A 111 -4.50 10.29 3.46
N ILE A 112 -5.44 9.34 3.60
CA ILE A 112 -5.79 8.37 2.55
C ILE A 112 -7.10 8.85 1.88
N PRO A 113 -7.22 8.92 0.54
CA PRO A 113 -6.41 8.26 -0.49
C PRO A 113 -5.06 8.91 -0.85
N GLY A 114 -4.70 10.03 -0.23
CA GLY A 114 -3.48 10.80 -0.55
C GLY A 114 -3.72 11.88 -1.60
N PRO A 115 -2.71 12.74 -1.86
CA PRO A 115 -2.69 13.59 -3.05
C PRO A 115 -2.55 12.80 -4.35
#